data_AF-A0A6V7LS62-F1
#
_entry.id   AF-A0A6V7LS62-F1
#
_cell.length_a   1.000
_cell.length_b   1.000
_cell.length_c   1.000
_cell.angle_alpha   90.00
_cell.angle_beta   90.00
_cell.angle_gamma   90.00
#
_symmetry.space_group_name_H-M   'P 1'
#
loop_
_entity.id
_entity.type
_entity.pdbx_description
1 polymer ?
#
loop_
_entity_poly.entity_id
_entity_poly.type
_entity_poly.pdbx_seq_one_letter_code
_entity_poly.pdbx_strand_id
1 'polypeptide(L)'
;SLVSGWWNDYSFRCQPVDYSRRPKAMRMAAGCWWYYISKFTEFLDTLFFVLRKKNDHISTLHVIHHGIMPMSTWFGVKFTP
;
A
#
# COMPACT_ATOMS: atom_id res chain seq x y z
N SER A 1 7.67 8.44 3.12
CA SER A 1 7.75 7.19 3.89
C SER A 1 9.07 7.08 4.64
N LEU A 2 10.23 6.94 3.98
CA LEU A 2 11.54 6.85 4.67
C LEU A 2 11.90 8.10 5.51
N VAL A 3 11.76 9.29 4.93
CA VAL A 3 12.02 10.59 5.60
C VAL A 3 10.91 10.98 6.59
N SER A 4 9.73 10.36 6.48
CA SER A 4 8.57 10.68 7.33
C SER A 4 8.70 10.07 8.74
N GLY A 5 9.63 9.14 8.97
CA GLY A 5 9.86 8.57 10.30
C GLY A 5 10.95 7.50 10.34
N TRP A 6 10.91 6.53 9.41
CA TRP A 6 11.76 5.32 9.41
C TRP A 6 13.28 5.54 9.48
N TRP A 7 13.81 6.67 8.99
CA TRP A 7 15.25 6.95 9.01
C TRP A 7 15.71 7.95 10.08
N ASN A 8 14.79 8.71 10.70
CA ASN A 8 15.16 9.80 11.63
C ASN A 8 14.52 9.69 13.03
N ASP A 9 13.30 9.18 13.15
CA ASP A 9 12.54 9.26 14.42
C ASP A 9 11.93 7.93 14.87
N TYR A 10 11.67 7.01 13.94
CA TYR A 10 11.14 5.70 14.28
C TYR A 10 12.25 4.72 14.60
N SER A 11 12.18 4.13 15.81
CA SER A 11 12.95 2.92 16.12
C SER A 11 12.37 1.75 15.33
N PHE A 12 13.21 0.83 14.85
CA PHE A 12 12.77 -0.45 14.23
C PHE A 12 12.08 -1.42 15.22
N ARG A 13 11.74 -0.95 16.42
CA ARG A 13 10.89 -1.62 17.41
C ARG A 13 9.43 -1.17 17.23
N CYS A 14 8.53 -1.67 18.06
CA CYS A 14 7.12 -1.26 18.03
C CYS A 14 6.99 0.28 18.14
N GLN A 15 6.45 0.90 17.09
CA GLN A 15 6.17 2.33 17.05
C GLN A 15 4.66 2.55 17.03
N PRO A 16 4.11 3.31 17.98
CA PRO A 16 2.69 3.63 18.00
C PRO A 16 2.34 4.55 16.82
N VAL A 17 1.14 4.38 16.29
CA VAL A 17 0.58 5.27 15.25
C VAL A 17 0.32 6.64 15.88
N ASP A 18 0.90 7.69 15.29
CA ASP A 18 0.66 9.08 15.71
C ASP A 18 -0.57 9.63 14.98
N TYR A 19 -1.71 9.69 15.67
CA TYR A 19 -2.97 10.25 15.15
C TYR A 19 -3.01 11.80 15.20
N SER A 20 -1.93 12.45 15.65
CA SER A 20 -1.87 13.92 15.73
C SER A 20 -1.82 14.56 14.33
N ARG A 21 -2.36 15.77 14.17
CA ARG A 21 -2.28 16.55 12.91
C ARG A 21 -0.92 17.22 12.66
N ARG A 22 0.17 16.68 13.22
CA ARG A 22 1.51 17.22 12.97
C ARG A 22 1.87 17.04 11.49
N PRO A 23 2.62 17.96 10.88
CA PRO A 23 2.94 17.91 9.44
C PRO A 23 3.65 16.61 9.04
N LYS A 24 4.41 16.00 9.95
CA LYS A 24 5.10 14.73 9.75
C LYS A 24 4.17 13.51 9.77
N ALA A 25 3.25 13.45 10.73
CA ALA A 25 2.23 12.41 10.83
C ALA A 25 1.29 12.45 9.61
N MET A 26 0.84 13.65 9.21
CA MET A 26 0.05 13.84 7.99
C MET A 26 0.81 13.40 6.72
N ARG A 27 2.14 13.61 6.66
CA ARG A 27 2.98 13.14 5.55
C ARG A 27 3.14 11.61 5.54
N MET A 28 3.10 10.96 6.71
CA MET A 28 3.08 9.49 6.78
C MET A 28 1.75 8.94 6.27
N ALA A 29 0.63 9.47 6.78
CA ALA A 29 -0.71 9.09 6.35
C ALA A 29 -0.92 9.30 4.84
N ALA A 30 -0.45 10.42 4.27
CA ALA A 30 -0.48 10.64 2.83
C ALA A 30 0.39 9.64 2.04
N GLY A 31 1.52 9.21 2.61
CA GLY A 31 2.35 8.16 2.02
C GLY A 31 1.66 6.79 2.02
N CYS A 32 0.98 6.45 3.12
CA CYS A 32 0.17 5.23 3.23
C CYS A 32 -1.02 5.26 2.27
N TRP A 33 -1.65 6.43 2.09
CA TRP A 33 -2.70 6.63 1.07
C TRP A 33 -2.17 6.42 -0.35
N TRP A 34 -1.01 6.98 -0.70
CA TRP A 34 -0.41 6.75 -2.02
C TRP A 34 0.00 5.28 -2.22
N TYR A 35 0.51 4.63 -1.17
CA TYR A 35 0.77 3.19 -1.20
C TYR A 35 -0.50 2.39 -1.49
N TYR A 36 -1.62 2.72 -0.85
CA TYR A 36 -2.91 2.10 -1.13
C TYR A 36 -3.35 2.28 -2.60
N ILE A 37 -3.27 3.48 -3.16
CA ILE A 37 -3.62 3.70 -4.57
C ILE A 37 -2.68 2.93 -5.51
N SER A 38 -1.39 2.79 -5.19
CA SER A 38 -0.47 1.97 -6.00
C SER A 38 -0.89 0.49 -6.08
N LYS A 39 -1.61 -0.03 -5.09
CA LYS A 39 -2.18 -1.39 -5.13
C LYS A 39 -3.34 -1.53 -6.12
N PHE A 40 -4.05 -0.44 -6.43
CA PHE A 40 -5.03 -0.44 -7.51
C PHE A 40 -4.37 -0.40 -8.89
N THR A 41 -3.27 0.32 -9.06
CA THR A 41 -2.56 0.34 -10.35
C THR A 41 -1.96 -1.03 -10.69
N GLU A 42 -1.43 -1.75 -9.69
CA GLU A 42 -0.97 -3.14 -9.88
C GLU A 42 -2.12 -4.09 -10.26
N PHE A 43 -3.32 -3.90 -9.71
CA PHE A 43 -4.51 -4.65 -10.11
C PHE A 43 -4.93 -4.32 -11.55
N LEU A 44 -4.85 -3.05 -11.98
CA LEU A 44 -5.15 -2.66 -13.36
C LEU A 44 -4.19 -3.31 -14.38
N ASP A 45 -2.91 -3.48 -14.05
CA ASP A 45 -1.96 -4.20 -14.92
C ASP A 45 -2.43 -5.65 -15.16
N THR A 46 -2.92 -6.34 -14.13
CA THR A 46 -3.52 -7.68 -14.31
C THR A 46 -4.78 -7.66 -15.16
N LEU A 47 -5.63 -6.64 -15.01
CA LEU A 47 -6.83 -6.48 -15.83
C LEU A 47 -6.45 -6.29 -17.31
N PHE A 48 -5.42 -5.49 -17.62
CA PHE A 48 -4.94 -5.30 -18.98
C PHE A 48 -4.30 -6.56 -19.57
N PHE A 49 -3.62 -7.39 -18.77
CA PHE A 49 -3.10 -8.68 -19.24
C PHE A 49 -4.21 -9.67 -19.60
N VAL A 50 -5.29 -9.72 -18.81
CA VAL A 50 -6.48 -10.52 -19.13
C VAL A 50 -7.16 -10.00 -20.41
N LEU A 51 -7.37 -8.69 -20.52
CA LEU A 51 -7.99 -8.06 -21.69
C LEU A 51 -7.17 -8.24 -22.97
N ARG A 52 -5.83 -8.25 -22.89
CA ARG A 52 -4.93 -8.56 -24.02
C ARG A 52 -4.73 -10.06 -24.28
N LYS A 53 -5.44 -10.95 -23.56
CA LYS A 53 -5.30 -12.41 -23.63
C LYS A 53 -3.84 -12.89 -23.43
N LYS A 54 -3.05 -12.15 -22.64
CA LYS A 54 -1.64 -12.44 -22.32
C LYS A 54 -1.56 -13.26 -21.02
N ASN A 55 -2.04 -14.49 -21.06
CA ASN A 55 -2.11 -15.36 -19.87
C ASN A 55 -0.76 -15.96 -19.43
N ASP A 56 0.28 -15.90 -20.28
CA ASP A 56 1.60 -16.46 -19.96
C ASP A 56 2.26 -15.82 -18.72
N HIS A 57 1.85 -14.62 -18.34
CA HIS A 57 2.42 -13.86 -17.21
C HIS A 57 1.53 -13.89 -15.96
N ILE A 58 0.32 -14.47 -16.07
CA ILE A 58 -0.68 -14.47 -15.01
C ILE A 58 -0.68 -15.84 -14.32
N SER A 59 0.07 -15.98 -13.23
CA SER A 59 -0.01 -17.17 -12.38
C SER A 59 -1.16 -17.05 -11.36
N THR A 60 -1.65 -18.18 -10.85
CA THR A 60 -2.68 -18.21 -9.79
C THR A 60 -2.25 -17.41 -8.56
N LEU A 61 -0.96 -17.47 -8.21
CA LEU A 61 -0.39 -16.70 -7.10
C LEU A 61 -0.45 -15.20 -7.37
N HIS A 62 -0.16 -14.77 -8.59
CA HIS A 62 -0.19 -13.36 -8.99
C HIS A 62 -1.60 -12.77 -8.84
N VAL A 63 -2.63 -13.49 -9.28
CA VAL A 63 -4.02 -13.04 -9.17
C VAL A 63 -4.50 -12.99 -7.72
N ILE A 64 -4.19 -14.03 -6.92
CA ILE A 64 -4.58 -14.05 -5.50
C ILE A 64 -3.87 -12.92 -4.74
N HIS A 65 -2.57 -12.73 -4.96
CA HIS A 65 -1.79 -11.67 -4.32
C HIS A 65 -2.32 -10.27 -4.72
N HIS A 66 -2.40 -9.95 -6.01
CA HIS A 66 -2.85 -8.61 -6.44
C HIS A 66 -4.35 -8.36 -6.23
N GLY A 67 -5.17 -9.40 -6.09
CA GLY A 67 -6.58 -9.28 -5.72
C GLY A 67 -6.81 -9.02 -4.22
N ILE A 68 -6.08 -9.69 -3.34
CA ILE A 68 -6.24 -9.56 -1.89
C ILE A 68 -5.56 -8.30 -1.34
N MET A 69 -4.40 -7.93 -1.86
CA MET A 69 -3.60 -6.79 -1.37
C MET A 69 -4.34 -5.44 -1.33
N PRO A 70 -5.12 -5.02 -2.34
CA PRO A 70 -5.90 -3.78 -2.25
C PRO A 70 -7.05 -3.87 -1.24
N MET A 71 -7.63 -5.05 -1.00
CA MET A 71 -8.68 -5.25 0.01
C MET A 71 -8.13 -5.20 1.44
N SER A 72 -6.97 -5.82 1.69
CA SER A 72 -6.35 -5.86 3.03
C SER A 72 -5.73 -4.52 3.43
N THR A 73 -5.12 -3.80 2.49
CA THR A 73 -4.47 -2.50 2.76
C THR A 73 -5.46 -1.37 3.07
N TRP A 74 -6.74 -1.50 2.68
CA TRP A 74 -7.79 -0.56 3.04
C TRP A 74 -7.96 -0.41 4.56
N PHE A 75 -8.00 -1.53 5.29
CA PHE A 75 -8.14 -1.51 6.74
C PHE A 75 -6.95 -0.83 7.42
N GLY A 76 -5.74 -1.05 6.90
CA GLY A 76 -4.52 -0.39 7.37
C GLY A 76 -4.60 1.12 7.26
N VAL A 77 -4.92 1.65 6.07
CA VAL A 77 -4.99 3.12 5.88
C VAL A 77 -6.20 3.75 6.58
N LYS A 78 -7.30 3.00 6.72
CA LYS A 78 -8.53 3.49 7.36
C LYS A 78 -8.42 3.63 8.88
N PHE A 79 -7.77 2.68 9.54
CA PHE A 79 -7.75 2.59 11.01
C PHE A 79 -6.37 2.86 11.62
N THR A 80 -5.29 2.59 10.91
CA THR A 80 -3.90 2.71 11.40
C THR A 80 -2.95 3.25 10.31
N PRO A 81 -3.16 4.51 9.84
CA PRO A 81 -2.37 5.09 8.76
C PRO A 81 -0.95 5.49 9.15
#